data_AF-A0A7J4TV54-F1
#
_entry.id   AF-A0A7J4TV54-F1
#
_cell.length_a   1.000
_cell.length_b   1.000
_cell.length_c   1.000
_cell.angle_alpha   90.00
_cell.angle_beta   90.00
_cell.angle_gamma   90.00
#
_symmetry.space_group_name_H-M   'P 1'
#
loop_
_entity.id
_entity.type
_entity.pdbx_description
1 polymer ?
#
loop_
_entity_poly.entity_id
_entity_poly.type
_entity_poly.pdbx_seq_one_letter_code
_entity_poly.pdbx_strand_id
1 'polypeptide(L)'
;MGRPDPSMFQSKQIDIQIPMPWPYAIAFFIVILGYFAFLVFILPTHLSSYFLDDYIYPNGDDLEFFLGSQAVLFIAMIAIGQKADTTIRENIRKIREEAPPRDARIRLDAGGVELESFWRGATVHRPSTDDLGWVFEPPGPESWEGVDSLFTPDPDGIIQEHPSVVGTPTPPDFTTNGILIIMASLPLMGVSMTIPVLFAMELNTAFIFMPILFAIFAALSLVIGKSSRAAIEVPTQKVRSIAIGDAEVIGQVRPLRQPPTVIVDNDPSKTAEGLVVWNWLYDVHIEETYINSKGERETRRYWREIDSESGDESFITHDGTGGMVVEPESFSRKELGQPIITWSCSNASYRQLREINLWRAVRTYGSGRVLEHRWRLWGLSVGDPCMVHGSATTLTEKAAKNYGVVKKDPPNSRIALFGTDSEAMNTKIWRGSELTNVALAESAFETTVIPVIMMLFATTASITCYLAL
;
A
#
# COMPACT_ATOMS: atom_id res chain seq x y z
N MET A 1 27.37 4.36 12.54
CA MET A 1 27.41 3.21 11.62
C MET A 1 28.21 3.58 10.39
N GLY A 2 28.89 2.62 9.75
CA GLY A 2 29.52 2.87 8.44
C GLY A 2 28.45 3.13 7.37
N ARG A 3 28.85 3.68 6.22
CA ARG A 3 27.93 3.82 5.07
C ARG A 3 27.40 2.43 4.69
N PRO A 4 26.09 2.29 4.42
CA PRO A 4 25.55 1.01 4.00
C PRO A 4 26.15 0.61 2.65
N ASP A 5 26.34 -0.69 2.43
CA ASP A 5 26.75 -1.24 1.14
C ASP A 5 25.58 -1.09 0.14
N PRO A 6 25.72 -0.28 -0.92
CA PRO A 6 24.64 -0.06 -1.90
C PRO A 6 24.17 -1.35 -2.59
N SER A 7 25.03 -2.38 -2.68
CA SER A 7 24.67 -3.66 -3.30
C SER A 7 23.53 -4.39 -2.57
N MET A 8 23.27 -4.06 -1.30
CA MET A 8 22.14 -4.61 -0.54
C MET A 8 20.78 -4.12 -1.04
N PHE A 9 20.74 -3.01 -1.77
CA PHE A 9 19.52 -2.36 -2.26
C PHE A 9 19.38 -2.43 -3.78
N GLN A 10 20.31 -3.10 -4.44
CA GLN A 10 20.21 -3.43 -5.85
C GLN A 10 19.61 -4.81 -5.98
N SER A 11 18.40 -4.90 -6.56
CA SER A 11 17.79 -6.20 -6.80
C SER A 11 18.54 -6.96 -7.89
N LYS A 12 18.55 -8.29 -7.77
CA LYS A 12 18.86 -9.16 -8.89
C LYS A 12 17.67 -9.14 -9.85
N GLN A 13 17.94 -9.35 -11.13
CA GLN A 13 16.88 -9.45 -12.14
C GLN A 13 15.86 -10.56 -11.79
N ILE A 14 16.35 -11.66 -11.20
CA ILE A 14 15.54 -12.76 -10.70
C ILE A 14 15.76 -12.88 -9.19
N ASP A 15 14.68 -12.81 -8.42
CA ASP A 15 14.68 -12.76 -6.96
C ASP A 15 13.65 -13.73 -6.36
N ILE A 16 14.09 -14.98 -6.12
CA ILE A 16 13.23 -16.04 -5.61
C ILE A 16 13.45 -16.17 -4.10
N GLN A 17 12.42 -15.87 -3.32
CA GLN A 17 12.41 -15.97 -1.87
C GLN A 17 11.11 -16.59 -1.35
N ILE A 18 11.19 -17.26 -0.21
CA ILE A 18 10.01 -17.78 0.48
C ILE A 18 9.27 -16.61 1.17
N PRO A 19 7.94 -16.50 1.05
CA PRO A 19 7.16 -15.50 1.76
C PRO A 19 7.42 -15.51 3.26
N MET A 20 7.61 -14.33 3.85
CA MET A 20 7.82 -14.14 5.28
C MET A 20 6.90 -13.01 5.78
N PRO A 21 6.55 -12.95 7.08
CA PRO A 21 6.95 -13.84 8.19
C PRO A 21 6.40 -15.27 8.09
N TRP A 22 6.81 -16.13 9.04
CA TRP A 22 6.53 -17.58 9.07
C TRP A 22 5.08 -18.00 8.74
N PRO A 23 4.01 -17.28 9.14
CA PRO A 23 2.65 -17.62 8.71
C PRO A 23 2.48 -17.71 7.18
N TYR A 24 3.11 -16.80 6.43
CA TYR A 24 3.08 -16.82 4.96
C TYR A 24 3.95 -17.94 4.39
N ALA A 25 5.07 -18.27 5.03
CA ALA A 25 5.89 -19.42 4.64
C ALA A 25 5.11 -20.74 4.79
N ILE A 26 4.39 -20.93 5.90
CA ILE A 26 3.53 -22.11 6.11
C ILE A 26 2.45 -22.16 5.02
N ALA A 27 1.77 -21.04 4.78
CA ALA A 27 0.74 -20.96 3.76
C ALA A 27 1.29 -21.24 2.36
N PHE A 28 2.51 -20.78 2.05
CA PHE A 28 3.23 -21.10 0.82
C PHE A 28 3.40 -22.60 0.64
N PHE A 29 3.92 -23.32 1.64
CA PHE A 29 4.08 -24.78 1.53
C PHE A 29 2.74 -25.51 1.42
N ILE A 30 1.68 -25.04 2.09
CA ILE A 30 0.33 -25.58 1.95
C ILE A 30 -0.19 -25.39 0.52
N VAL A 31 -0.01 -24.21 -0.07
CA VAL A 31 -0.41 -23.91 -1.44
C VAL A 31 0.35 -24.77 -2.45
N ILE A 32 1.66 -24.96 -2.25
CA ILE A 32 2.48 -25.84 -3.08
C ILE A 32 2.01 -27.31 -2.97
N LEU A 33 1.70 -27.78 -1.76
CA LEU A 33 1.12 -29.12 -1.55
C LEU A 33 -0.24 -29.26 -2.24
N GLY A 34 -1.09 -28.24 -2.13
CA GLY A 34 -2.37 -28.16 -2.83
C GLY A 34 -2.23 -28.20 -4.35
N TYR A 35 -1.19 -27.55 -4.88
CA TYR A 35 -0.86 -27.62 -6.31
C TYR A 35 -0.43 -29.02 -6.74
N PHE A 36 0.39 -29.72 -5.96
CA PHE A 36 0.71 -31.13 -6.24
C PHE A 36 -0.54 -32.02 -6.18
N ALA A 37 -1.44 -31.81 -5.21
CA ALA A 37 -2.70 -32.52 -5.16
C ALA A 37 -3.56 -32.26 -6.41
N PHE A 38 -3.63 -31.00 -6.88
CA PHE A 38 -4.29 -30.66 -8.13
C PHE A 38 -3.70 -31.43 -9.32
N LEU A 39 -2.37 -31.49 -9.45
CA LEU A 39 -1.70 -32.21 -10.54
C LEU A 39 -1.98 -33.72 -10.52
N VAL A 40 -2.16 -34.32 -9.33
CA VAL A 40 -2.36 -35.76 -9.18
C VAL A 40 -3.82 -36.17 -9.32
N PHE A 41 -4.77 -35.36 -8.85
CA PHE A 41 -6.18 -35.77 -8.76
C PHE A 41 -7.10 -35.03 -9.75
N ILE A 42 -6.86 -33.72 -9.97
CA ILE A 42 -7.77 -32.86 -10.73
C ILE A 42 -7.36 -32.80 -12.20
N LEU A 43 -6.08 -32.54 -12.48
CA LEU A 43 -5.57 -32.45 -13.84
C LEU A 43 -5.81 -33.75 -14.65
N PRO A 44 -5.60 -34.96 -14.12
CA PRO A 44 -5.89 -36.18 -14.86
C PRO A 44 -7.36 -36.33 -15.19
N THR A 45 -8.26 -35.95 -14.27
CA THR A 45 -9.72 -35.97 -14.50
C THR A 45 -10.08 -35.13 -15.73
N HIS A 46 -9.58 -33.89 -15.81
CA HIS A 46 -9.77 -33.03 -16.99
C HIS A 46 -9.23 -33.68 -18.26
N LEU A 47 -7.99 -34.17 -18.23
CA LEU A 47 -7.35 -34.78 -19.40
C LEU A 47 -8.14 -35.98 -19.90
N SER A 48 -8.56 -36.86 -19.00
CA SER A 48 -9.29 -38.06 -19.38
C SER A 48 -10.70 -37.76 -19.90
N SER A 49 -11.42 -36.81 -19.29
CA SER A 49 -12.78 -36.49 -19.70
C SER A 49 -12.86 -35.67 -20.99
N TYR A 50 -11.84 -34.85 -21.28
CA TYR A 50 -11.81 -34.02 -22.49
C TYR A 50 -11.09 -34.67 -23.67
N PHE A 51 -10.16 -35.59 -23.44
CA PHE A 51 -9.29 -36.11 -24.52
C PHE A 51 -9.24 -37.63 -24.63
N LEU A 52 -9.69 -38.39 -23.63
CA LEU A 52 -9.58 -39.86 -23.63
C LEU A 52 -10.94 -40.57 -23.54
N ASP A 53 -12.05 -39.84 -23.35
CA ASP A 53 -13.42 -40.38 -23.14
C ASP A 53 -13.54 -41.44 -22.02
N ASP A 54 -12.53 -41.56 -21.16
CA ASP A 54 -12.34 -42.70 -20.26
C ASP A 54 -12.77 -42.42 -18.81
N TYR A 55 -13.20 -41.20 -18.49
CA TYR A 55 -13.40 -40.78 -17.10
C TYR A 55 -14.58 -39.84 -16.91
N ILE A 56 -15.35 -40.08 -15.86
CA ILE A 56 -16.58 -39.37 -15.52
C ILE A 56 -16.26 -38.29 -14.48
N TYR A 57 -16.73 -37.07 -14.73
CA TYR A 57 -16.64 -35.98 -13.75
C TYR A 57 -17.36 -36.33 -12.44
N PRO A 58 -16.90 -35.79 -11.29
CA PRO A 58 -17.69 -35.82 -10.06
C PRO A 58 -19.07 -35.14 -10.27
N ASN A 59 -20.06 -35.54 -9.49
CA ASN A 59 -21.45 -35.08 -9.62
C ASN A 59 -21.99 -34.50 -8.31
N GLY A 60 -23.01 -33.64 -8.40
CA GLY A 60 -23.64 -33.03 -7.22
C GLY A 60 -22.64 -32.20 -6.40
N ASP A 61 -22.68 -32.33 -5.07
CA ASP A 61 -21.82 -31.60 -4.13
C ASP A 61 -20.32 -31.82 -4.40
N ASP A 62 -19.94 -32.99 -4.92
CA ASP A 62 -18.55 -33.30 -5.27
C ASP A 62 -18.06 -32.46 -6.45
N LEU A 63 -18.94 -32.08 -7.38
CA LEU A 63 -18.60 -31.20 -8.52
C LEU A 63 -18.39 -29.76 -8.05
N GLU A 64 -19.21 -29.29 -7.11
CA GLU A 64 -19.04 -27.96 -6.51
C GLU A 64 -17.73 -27.88 -5.72
N PHE A 65 -17.40 -28.92 -4.95
CA PHE A 65 -16.11 -29.02 -4.27
C PHE A 65 -14.95 -29.07 -5.27
N PHE A 66 -15.08 -29.84 -6.35
CA PHE A 66 -14.07 -29.94 -7.41
C PHE A 66 -13.79 -28.58 -8.06
N LEU A 67 -14.82 -27.81 -8.43
CA LEU A 67 -14.67 -26.44 -8.93
C LEU A 67 -14.07 -25.52 -7.87
N GLY A 68 -14.62 -25.55 -6.65
CA GLY A 68 -14.23 -24.68 -5.55
C GLY A 68 -12.76 -24.84 -5.18
N SER A 69 -12.24 -26.08 -5.14
CA SER A 69 -10.84 -26.36 -4.83
C SER A 69 -9.86 -25.71 -5.81
N GLN A 70 -10.20 -25.68 -7.10
CA GLN A 70 -9.38 -25.08 -8.15
C GLN A 70 -9.41 -23.55 -8.08
N ALA A 71 -10.60 -22.97 -7.88
CA ALA A 71 -10.77 -21.53 -7.71
C ALA A 71 -10.04 -21.03 -6.46
N VAL A 72 -10.16 -21.75 -5.34
CA VAL A 72 -9.45 -21.44 -4.09
C VAL A 72 -7.94 -21.55 -4.29
N LEU A 73 -7.46 -22.60 -4.95
CA LEU A 73 -6.03 -22.78 -5.23
C LEU A 73 -5.47 -21.66 -6.13
N PHE A 74 -6.21 -21.26 -7.16
CA PHE A 74 -5.87 -20.11 -8.01
C PHE A 74 -5.72 -18.82 -7.20
N ILE A 75 -6.74 -18.48 -6.40
CA ILE A 75 -6.75 -17.27 -5.56
C ILE A 75 -5.63 -17.34 -4.51
N ALA A 76 -5.43 -18.49 -3.88
CA ALA A 76 -4.40 -18.68 -2.86
C ALA A 76 -2.98 -18.53 -3.43
N MET A 77 -2.71 -19.02 -4.64
CA MET A 77 -1.41 -18.82 -5.29
C MET A 77 -1.12 -17.34 -5.56
N ILE A 78 -2.09 -16.57 -6.06
CA ILE A 78 -1.92 -15.13 -6.27
C ILE A 78 -1.72 -14.41 -4.94
N ALA A 79 -2.58 -14.70 -3.95
CA ALA A 79 -2.53 -14.04 -2.65
C ALA A 79 -1.20 -14.30 -1.91
N ILE A 80 -0.67 -15.52 -1.98
CA ILE A 80 0.64 -15.85 -1.39
C ILE A 80 1.80 -15.29 -2.22
N GLY A 81 1.69 -15.28 -3.55
CA GLY A 81 2.67 -14.64 -4.44
C GLY A 81 2.92 -13.19 -4.08
N GLN A 82 1.86 -12.41 -3.87
CA GLN A 82 1.95 -11.00 -3.45
C GLN A 82 2.58 -10.81 -2.05
N LYS A 83 2.67 -11.88 -1.24
CA LYS A 83 3.34 -11.87 0.07
C LYS A 83 4.76 -12.40 0.01
N ALA A 84 5.26 -12.79 -1.16
CA ALA A 84 6.67 -13.12 -1.32
C ALA A 84 7.53 -11.90 -0.99
N ASP A 85 8.54 -12.12 -0.15
CA ASP A 85 9.54 -11.10 0.11
C ASP A 85 10.46 -10.95 -1.11
N THR A 86 11.02 -9.76 -1.26
CA THR A 86 12.16 -9.51 -2.14
C THR A 86 13.42 -9.39 -1.28
N THR A 87 14.59 -9.61 -1.88
CA THR A 87 15.89 -9.41 -1.23
C THR A 87 16.01 -8.03 -0.61
N ILE A 88 15.46 -6.99 -1.26
CA ILE A 88 15.42 -5.63 -0.70
C ILE A 88 14.57 -5.58 0.57
N ARG A 89 13.35 -6.13 0.54
CA ARG A 89 12.44 -6.17 1.70
C ARG A 89 13.04 -6.98 2.86
N GLU A 90 13.68 -8.11 2.56
CA GLU A 90 14.37 -8.93 3.55
C GLU A 90 15.54 -8.18 4.18
N ASN A 91 16.37 -7.50 3.38
CA ASN A 91 17.50 -6.71 3.88
C ASN A 91 17.04 -5.54 4.74
N ILE A 92 15.99 -4.81 4.32
CA ILE A 92 15.40 -3.73 5.13
C ILE A 92 14.87 -4.27 6.46
N ARG A 93 14.16 -5.41 6.44
CA ARG A 93 13.67 -6.05 7.66
C ARG A 93 14.84 -6.40 8.60
N LYS A 94 15.88 -7.06 8.08
CA LYS A 94 17.07 -7.42 8.88
C LYS A 94 17.73 -6.19 9.51
N ILE A 95 17.90 -5.11 8.74
CA ILE A 95 18.46 -3.85 9.27
C ILE A 95 17.59 -3.30 10.40
N ARG A 96 16.27 -3.26 10.22
CA ARG A 96 15.32 -2.79 11.26
C ARG A 96 15.28 -3.69 12.49
N GLU A 97 15.51 -5.00 12.33
CA GLU A 97 15.58 -5.96 13.45
C GLU A 97 16.90 -5.85 14.22
N GLU A 98 18.03 -5.68 13.52
CA GLU A 98 19.36 -5.56 14.13
C GLU A 98 19.59 -4.19 14.79
N ALA A 99 19.07 -3.13 14.16
CA ALA A 99 19.23 -1.76 14.60
C ALA A 99 17.96 -0.94 14.34
N PRO A 100 16.91 -1.13 15.17
CA PRO A 100 15.65 -0.42 14.99
C PRO A 100 15.87 1.09 15.14
N PRO A 101 15.52 1.90 14.13
CA PRO A 101 15.68 3.34 14.21
C PRO A 101 14.80 3.92 15.31
N ARG A 102 15.17 5.10 15.84
CA ARG A 102 14.41 5.76 16.93
C ARG A 102 12.90 5.74 16.72
N ASP A 103 12.43 6.09 15.53
CA ASP A 103 11.00 6.21 15.27
C ASP A 103 10.30 4.84 15.28
N ALA A 104 10.99 3.78 14.85
CA ALA A 104 10.49 2.42 14.95
C ALA A 104 10.39 1.97 16.41
N ARG A 105 11.36 2.34 17.26
CA ARG A 105 11.33 2.06 18.70
C ARG A 105 10.17 2.78 19.39
N ILE A 106 9.97 4.07 19.11
CA ILE A 106 8.85 4.85 19.66
C ILE A 106 7.51 4.21 19.26
N ARG A 107 7.37 3.78 18.00
CA ARG A 107 6.15 3.09 17.53
C ARG A 107 5.97 1.71 18.14
N LEU A 108 7.04 0.96 18.35
CA LEU A 108 6.98 -0.33 19.02
C LEU A 108 6.52 -0.17 20.48
N ASP A 109 7.04 0.83 21.18
CA ASP A 109 6.69 1.13 22.58
C ASP A 109 5.25 1.66 22.72
N ALA A 110 4.80 2.50 21.78
CA ALA A 110 3.43 3.05 21.74
C ALA A 110 2.40 2.13 21.05
N GLY A 111 2.88 1.09 20.38
CA GLY A 111 2.09 0.23 19.50
C GLY A 111 1.20 -0.75 20.26
N GLY A 112 0.11 -1.16 19.63
CA GLY A 112 -0.84 -2.12 20.18
C GLY A 112 -2.25 -1.58 20.27
N VAL A 113 -3.11 -2.36 20.94
CA VAL A 113 -4.50 -2.02 21.20
C VAL A 113 -4.65 -1.65 22.66
N GLU A 114 -4.87 -0.37 22.93
CA GLU A 114 -5.22 0.14 24.25
C GLU A 114 -6.74 0.11 24.42
N LEU A 115 -7.20 -0.52 25.50
CA LEU A 115 -8.59 -0.51 25.89
C LEU A 115 -8.85 0.72 26.77
N GLU A 116 -9.40 1.78 26.20
CA GLU A 116 -9.77 2.99 26.98
C GLU A 116 -10.90 2.71 27.96
N SER A 117 -11.84 1.85 27.59
CA SER A 117 -12.93 1.47 28.48
C SER A 117 -13.52 0.13 28.11
N PHE A 118 -13.36 -0.83 29.04
CA PHE A 118 -13.90 -2.19 28.93
C PHE A 118 -15.41 -2.20 28.71
N TRP A 119 -16.17 -1.46 29.51
CA TRP A 119 -17.63 -1.39 29.41
C TRP A 119 -18.12 -0.67 28.15
N ARG A 120 -17.26 0.12 27.51
CA ARG A 120 -17.59 0.91 26.31
C ARG A 120 -17.07 0.28 25.02
N GLY A 121 -16.35 -0.84 25.11
CA GLY A 121 -15.66 -1.45 23.97
C GLY A 121 -14.84 -0.43 23.18
N ALA A 122 -14.34 0.61 23.85
CA ALA A 122 -13.61 1.71 23.23
C ALA A 122 -12.13 1.32 23.18
N THR A 123 -11.56 1.32 21.98
CA THR A 123 -10.17 0.93 21.76
C THR A 123 -9.44 1.97 20.94
N VAL A 124 -8.14 2.09 21.23
CA VAL A 124 -7.19 2.87 20.44
C VAL A 124 -6.13 1.92 19.93
N HIS A 125 -6.03 1.79 18.62
CA HIS A 125 -5.01 0.99 17.97
C HIS A 125 -3.96 1.90 17.36
N ARG A 126 -2.69 1.65 17.69
CA ARG A 126 -1.52 2.25 17.06
C ARG A 126 -0.70 1.13 16.39
N PRO A 127 -0.35 1.25 15.09
CA PRO A 127 0.50 0.26 14.44
C PRO A 127 1.85 0.16 15.14
N SER A 128 2.27 -1.06 15.48
CA SER A 128 3.58 -1.34 16.08
C SER A 128 4.73 -1.34 15.06
N THR A 129 4.40 -1.44 13.77
CA THR A 129 5.36 -1.50 12.66
C THR A 129 4.92 -0.57 11.55
N ASP A 130 5.89 -0.02 10.81
CA ASP A 130 5.62 0.90 9.71
C ASP A 130 6.59 0.70 8.55
N ASP A 131 6.05 0.18 7.43
CA ASP A 131 6.88 -0.18 6.27
C ASP A 131 7.49 1.05 5.59
N LEU A 132 6.82 2.21 5.70
CA LEU A 132 7.25 3.50 5.15
C LEU A 132 8.09 4.33 6.14
N GLY A 133 8.34 3.83 7.35
CA GLY A 133 9.21 4.52 8.32
C GLY A 133 10.70 4.43 7.92
N TRP A 134 11.56 5.15 8.63
CA TRP A 134 13.01 5.04 8.41
C TRP A 134 13.51 3.59 8.52
N VAL A 135 14.52 3.26 7.73
CA VAL A 135 15.34 2.05 7.78
C VAL A 135 16.62 2.32 8.55
N PHE A 136 17.26 3.46 8.30
CA PHE A 136 18.45 3.91 9.03
C PHE A 136 18.12 4.97 10.06
N GLU A 137 19.02 5.18 11.02
CA GLU A 137 18.83 6.21 12.05
C GLU A 137 18.74 7.61 11.40
N PRO A 138 17.61 8.31 11.54
CA PRO A 138 17.46 9.66 10.99
C PRO A 138 18.16 10.69 11.89
N PRO A 139 18.43 11.91 11.40
CA PRO A 139 18.85 13.01 12.26
C PRO A 139 17.86 13.24 13.41
N GLY A 140 18.36 13.59 14.59
CA GLY A 140 17.52 13.89 15.74
C GLY A 140 17.08 15.34 15.84
N PRO A 141 16.14 15.65 16.76
CA PRO A 141 15.66 17.01 16.96
C PRO A 141 16.77 18.05 17.14
N GLU A 142 17.89 17.66 17.72
CA GLU A 142 19.10 18.47 17.83
C GLU A 142 19.64 19.02 16.49
N SER A 143 19.26 18.42 15.36
CA SER A 143 19.67 18.90 14.02
C SER A 143 18.78 20.01 13.46
N TRP A 144 17.64 20.31 14.09
CA TRP A 144 16.74 21.41 13.68
C TRP A 144 16.23 22.28 14.82
N GLU A 145 16.35 21.85 16.07
CA GLU A 145 16.02 22.64 17.24
C GLU A 145 17.17 23.59 17.61
N GLY A 146 16.87 24.88 17.75
CA GLY A 146 17.86 25.88 18.17
C GLY A 146 18.92 26.23 17.13
N VAL A 147 18.77 25.75 15.88
CA VAL A 147 19.66 26.12 14.77
C VAL A 147 19.38 27.52 14.25
N ASP A 148 20.43 28.16 13.73
CA ASP A 148 20.38 29.49 13.14
C ASP A 148 19.50 29.58 11.89
N SER A 149 19.38 28.48 11.14
CA SER A 149 18.65 28.38 9.88
C SER A 149 18.30 26.92 9.57
N LEU A 150 17.06 26.67 9.17
CA LEU A 150 16.60 25.33 8.73
C LEU A 150 17.05 24.98 7.31
N PHE A 151 17.70 25.92 6.61
CA PHE A 151 18.08 25.76 5.21
C PHE A 151 19.54 25.34 5.01
N THR A 152 20.37 25.45 6.06
CA THR A 152 21.80 25.15 6.02
C THR A 152 22.07 23.66 6.09
N PRO A 153 23.17 23.18 5.48
CA PRO A 153 23.55 21.76 5.56
C PRO A 153 23.71 21.27 7.00
N ASP A 154 23.36 20.01 7.24
CA ASP A 154 23.60 19.35 8.53
C ASP A 154 25.09 19.06 8.72
N PRO A 155 25.61 19.07 9.97
CA PRO A 155 27.00 18.72 10.26
C PRO A 155 27.37 17.29 9.81
N ASP A 156 26.42 16.36 9.93
CA ASP A 156 26.58 14.95 9.55
C ASP A 156 26.51 14.73 8.03
N GLY A 157 26.13 15.78 7.29
CA GLY A 157 25.96 15.75 5.85
C GLY A 157 24.68 15.05 5.41
N ILE A 158 24.72 14.48 4.21
CA ILE A 158 23.57 13.89 3.53
C ILE A 158 23.01 12.68 4.29
N ILE A 159 21.68 12.54 4.34
CA ILE A 159 21.01 11.42 5.00
C ILE A 159 21.36 10.08 4.33
N GLN A 160 21.38 9.00 5.11
CA GLN A 160 21.80 7.68 4.63
C GLN A 160 20.87 7.13 3.55
N GLU A 161 19.56 7.39 3.64
CA GLU A 161 18.58 6.90 2.66
C GLU A 161 18.52 7.72 1.37
N HIS A 162 19.33 8.76 1.23
CA HIS A 162 19.37 9.49 -0.04
C HIS A 162 19.92 8.57 -1.14
N PRO A 163 19.32 8.54 -2.35
CA PRO A 163 19.76 7.71 -3.48
C PRO A 163 21.22 7.89 -3.90
N SER A 164 21.84 9.04 -3.62
CA SER A 164 23.28 9.24 -3.87
C SER A 164 24.20 8.51 -2.88
N VAL A 165 23.63 7.92 -1.83
CA VAL A 165 24.32 7.10 -0.82
C VAL A 165 23.96 5.63 -1.00
N VAL A 166 22.67 5.27 -0.97
CA VAL A 166 22.19 3.88 -1.06
C VAL A 166 22.09 3.36 -2.50
N GLY A 167 22.23 4.23 -3.50
CA GLY A 167 21.89 3.94 -4.89
C GLY A 167 20.39 4.15 -5.15
N THR A 168 20.00 4.16 -6.42
CA THR A 168 18.59 4.12 -6.85
C THR A 168 18.14 2.66 -6.79
N PRO A 169 17.31 2.26 -5.82
CA PRO A 169 16.82 0.89 -5.74
C PRO A 169 15.95 0.58 -6.96
N THR A 170 16.17 -0.58 -7.56
CA THR A 170 15.33 -1.10 -8.65
C THR A 170 14.54 -2.28 -8.13
N PRO A 171 13.21 -2.37 -8.38
CA PRO A 171 12.47 -3.58 -8.07
C PRO A 171 12.96 -4.74 -8.98
N PRO A 172 12.90 -6.00 -8.52
CA PRO A 172 13.25 -7.16 -9.35
C PRO A 172 12.28 -7.33 -10.52
N ASP A 173 12.78 -7.78 -11.68
CA ASP A 173 11.93 -8.07 -12.85
C ASP A 173 11.06 -9.31 -12.59
N PHE A 174 11.61 -10.32 -11.93
CA PHE A 174 10.93 -11.59 -11.73
C PHE A 174 11.20 -12.14 -10.32
N THR A 175 10.14 -12.59 -9.65
CA THR A 175 10.12 -13.01 -8.26
C THR A 175 9.33 -14.31 -8.08
N THR A 176 9.17 -14.72 -6.82
CA THR A 176 8.32 -15.87 -6.47
C THR A 176 6.85 -15.63 -6.81
N ASN A 177 6.42 -14.38 -6.82
CA ASN A 177 5.08 -14.01 -7.28
C ASN A 177 4.87 -14.40 -8.76
N GLY A 178 5.82 -14.09 -9.64
CA GLY A 178 5.77 -14.48 -11.05
C GLY A 178 5.69 -15.99 -11.25
N ILE A 179 6.43 -16.78 -10.46
CA ILE A 179 6.35 -18.25 -10.48
C ILE A 179 4.94 -18.71 -10.12
N LEU A 180 4.39 -18.20 -9.01
CA LEU A 180 3.06 -18.59 -8.54
C LEU A 180 1.95 -18.14 -9.49
N ILE A 181 2.06 -16.97 -10.12
CA ILE A 181 1.13 -16.52 -11.17
C ILE A 181 1.16 -17.49 -12.37
N ILE A 182 2.35 -17.89 -12.83
CA ILE A 182 2.49 -18.87 -13.92
C ILE A 182 1.89 -20.21 -13.52
N MET A 183 2.17 -20.71 -12.31
CA MET A 183 1.59 -21.97 -11.81
C MET A 183 0.06 -21.90 -11.70
N ALA A 184 -0.48 -20.75 -11.30
CA ALA A 184 -1.92 -20.49 -11.18
C ALA A 184 -2.67 -20.59 -12.52
N SER A 185 -1.96 -20.58 -13.66
CA SER A 185 -2.56 -20.82 -14.98
C SER A 185 -3.33 -22.14 -15.06
N LEU A 186 -2.79 -23.23 -14.52
CA LEU A 186 -3.41 -24.56 -14.67
C LEU A 186 -4.72 -24.69 -13.88
N PRO A 187 -4.81 -24.28 -12.60
CA PRO A 187 -6.10 -24.27 -11.91
C PRO A 187 -7.13 -23.34 -12.57
N LEU A 188 -6.72 -22.19 -13.14
CA LEU A 188 -7.65 -21.32 -13.87
C LEU A 188 -8.19 -21.98 -15.15
N MET A 189 -7.34 -22.74 -15.86
CA MET A 189 -7.78 -23.58 -16.98
C MET A 189 -8.75 -24.66 -16.50
N GLY A 190 -8.46 -25.34 -15.40
CA GLY A 190 -9.35 -26.37 -14.86
C GLY A 190 -10.71 -25.82 -14.40
N VAL A 191 -10.75 -24.60 -13.85
CA VAL A 191 -12.00 -23.87 -13.61
C VAL A 191 -12.80 -23.73 -14.90
N SER A 192 -12.17 -23.28 -15.99
CA SER A 192 -12.85 -23.15 -17.29
C SER A 192 -13.41 -24.48 -17.82
N MET A 193 -12.68 -25.59 -17.59
CA MET A 193 -13.08 -26.95 -17.98
C MET A 193 -14.15 -27.56 -17.08
N THR A 194 -14.42 -26.97 -15.91
CA THR A 194 -15.47 -27.45 -15.00
C THR A 194 -16.81 -26.74 -15.25
N ILE A 195 -16.78 -25.50 -15.75
CA ILE A 195 -17.98 -24.67 -15.99
C ILE A 195 -19.03 -25.39 -16.88
N PRO A 196 -18.70 -25.96 -18.05
CA PRO A 196 -19.71 -26.61 -18.88
C PRO A 196 -20.40 -27.78 -18.17
N VAL A 197 -19.63 -28.57 -17.42
CA VAL A 197 -20.16 -29.72 -16.67
C VAL A 197 -21.15 -29.24 -15.60
N LEU A 198 -20.81 -28.17 -14.88
CA LEU A 198 -21.67 -27.59 -13.86
C LEU A 198 -23.01 -27.10 -14.42
N PHE A 199 -22.99 -26.49 -15.60
CA PHE A 199 -24.18 -25.94 -16.25
C PHE A 199 -24.83 -26.87 -17.28
N ALA A 200 -24.41 -28.15 -17.32
CA ALA A 200 -24.87 -29.13 -18.29
C ALA A 200 -24.81 -28.65 -19.76
N MET A 201 -23.71 -27.98 -20.11
CA MET A 201 -23.39 -27.48 -21.45
C MET A 201 -22.50 -28.48 -22.22
N GLU A 202 -22.35 -28.28 -23.53
CA GLU A 202 -21.40 -29.05 -24.34
C GLU A 202 -19.96 -28.85 -23.84
N LEU A 203 -19.19 -29.92 -23.69
CA LEU A 203 -17.84 -29.86 -23.10
C LEU A 203 -16.92 -28.87 -23.83
N ASN A 204 -17.01 -28.82 -25.17
CA ASN A 204 -16.26 -27.90 -26.02
C ASN A 204 -16.43 -26.42 -25.64
N THR A 205 -17.53 -26.02 -24.99
CA THR A 205 -17.71 -24.63 -24.52
C THR A 205 -16.72 -24.21 -23.44
N ALA A 206 -16.03 -25.16 -22.77
CA ALA A 206 -14.90 -24.84 -21.90
C ALA A 206 -13.84 -23.99 -22.61
N PHE A 207 -13.61 -24.29 -23.89
CA PHE A 207 -12.64 -23.58 -24.71
C PHE A 207 -13.13 -22.19 -25.19
N ILE A 208 -14.36 -21.82 -24.87
CA ILE A 208 -14.85 -20.45 -25.00
C ILE A 208 -14.66 -19.71 -23.67
N PHE A 209 -14.94 -20.38 -22.54
CA PHE A 209 -14.75 -19.80 -21.20
C PHE A 209 -13.29 -19.54 -20.85
N MET A 210 -12.37 -20.40 -21.30
CA MET A 210 -10.94 -20.28 -21.01
C MET A 210 -10.35 -18.91 -21.41
N PRO A 211 -10.43 -18.44 -22.67
CA PRO A 211 -9.91 -17.12 -23.03
C PRO A 211 -10.62 -15.98 -22.29
N ILE A 212 -11.91 -16.11 -21.99
CA ILE A 212 -12.67 -15.10 -21.23
C ILE A 212 -12.12 -14.94 -19.81
N LEU A 213 -11.92 -16.05 -19.09
CA LEU A 213 -11.38 -16.01 -17.73
C LEU A 213 -9.96 -15.44 -17.68
N PHE A 214 -9.10 -15.81 -18.63
CA PHE A 214 -7.75 -15.27 -18.71
C PHE A 214 -7.74 -13.78 -19.12
N ALA A 215 -8.66 -13.35 -19.97
CA ALA A 215 -8.82 -11.92 -20.30
C ALA A 215 -9.27 -11.10 -19.09
N ILE A 216 -10.20 -11.63 -18.27
CA ILE A 216 -10.60 -11.01 -17.01
C ILE A 216 -9.41 -10.93 -16.05
N PHE A 217 -8.66 -12.03 -15.89
CA PHE A 217 -7.47 -12.05 -15.04
C PHE A 217 -6.40 -11.04 -15.49
N ALA A 218 -6.12 -10.97 -16.78
CA ALA A 218 -5.17 -10.00 -17.33
C ALA A 218 -5.66 -8.55 -17.13
N ALA A 219 -6.95 -8.28 -17.36
CA ALA A 219 -7.53 -6.95 -17.14
C ALA A 219 -7.46 -6.53 -15.67
N LEU A 220 -7.80 -7.42 -14.73
CA LEU A 220 -7.69 -7.15 -13.28
C LEU A 220 -6.24 -6.90 -12.87
N SER A 221 -5.30 -7.71 -13.35
CA SER A 221 -3.87 -7.55 -13.05
C SER A 221 -3.33 -6.21 -13.56
N LEU A 222 -3.74 -5.78 -14.75
CA LEU A 222 -3.39 -4.47 -15.31
C LEU A 222 -3.94 -3.29 -14.50
N VAL A 223 -5.16 -3.40 -13.98
CA VAL A 223 -5.77 -2.34 -13.16
C VAL A 223 -5.07 -2.23 -11.81
N ILE A 224 -4.79 -3.36 -11.16
CA ILE A 224 -4.08 -3.40 -9.87
C ILE A 224 -2.65 -2.87 -10.04
N GLY A 225 -1.92 -3.35 -11.06
CA GLY A 225 -0.53 -2.98 -11.33
C GLY A 225 -0.32 -1.52 -11.77
N LYS A 226 -1.35 -0.81 -12.23
CA LYS A 226 -1.23 0.63 -12.58
C LYS A 226 -0.87 1.51 -11.38
N SER A 227 -1.30 1.14 -10.18
CA SER A 227 -1.04 1.92 -8.95
C SER A 227 0.43 1.85 -8.50
N SER A 228 1.11 0.73 -8.76
CA SER A 228 2.51 0.50 -8.39
C SER A 228 3.52 1.09 -9.38
N ARG A 229 3.06 1.62 -10.53
CA ARG A 229 3.90 2.12 -11.64
C ARG A 229 4.33 3.57 -11.52
N ALA A 230 4.06 4.25 -10.40
CA ALA A 230 4.66 5.56 -10.13
C ALA A 230 6.14 5.38 -9.75
N ALA A 231 6.91 4.80 -10.67
CA ALA A 231 8.33 4.55 -10.56
C ALA A 231 9.08 5.75 -11.12
N ILE A 232 9.80 6.45 -10.22
CA ILE A 232 11.00 7.29 -10.46
C ILE A 232 11.03 7.90 -11.87
N GLU A 233 10.11 8.81 -12.17
CA GLU A 233 10.07 9.50 -13.46
C GLU A 233 11.15 10.59 -13.56
N VAL A 234 11.65 11.04 -12.40
CA VAL A 234 12.65 12.09 -12.27
C VAL A 234 13.74 11.61 -11.31
N PRO A 235 15.04 11.76 -11.63
CA PRO A 235 16.08 11.38 -10.69
C PRO A 235 16.02 12.27 -9.44
N THR A 236 16.07 11.65 -8.25
CA THR A 236 16.10 12.40 -7.00
C THR A 236 17.28 13.35 -6.93
N GLN A 237 16.99 14.61 -6.64
CA GLN A 237 17.97 15.68 -6.56
C GLN A 237 18.34 15.98 -5.10
N LYS A 238 19.59 16.43 -4.90
CA LYS A 238 20.01 17.01 -3.62
C LYS A 238 19.41 18.40 -3.48
N VAL A 239 18.91 18.74 -2.29
CA VAL A 239 18.29 20.03 -1.99
C VAL A 239 19.22 21.20 -2.30
N ARG A 240 20.51 21.09 -1.96
CA ARG A 240 21.50 22.16 -2.20
C ARG A 240 21.71 22.53 -3.67
N SER A 241 21.32 21.66 -4.60
CA SER A 241 21.60 21.79 -6.03
C SER A 241 20.37 21.52 -6.88
N ILE A 242 19.18 21.71 -6.32
CA ILE A 242 17.92 21.48 -7.01
C ILE A 242 17.76 22.46 -8.19
N ALA A 243 17.29 21.94 -9.32
CA ALA A 243 16.92 22.74 -10.47
C ALA A 243 15.49 23.27 -10.36
N ILE A 244 15.20 24.42 -10.96
CA ILE A 244 13.83 24.94 -11.10
C ILE A 244 13.09 24.08 -12.13
N GLY A 245 11.82 23.76 -11.86
CA GLY A 245 10.97 22.90 -12.67
C GLY A 245 10.61 21.61 -11.94
N ASP A 246 10.32 20.55 -12.68
CA ASP A 246 9.94 19.25 -12.11
C ASP A 246 11.12 18.65 -11.33
N ALA A 247 10.89 18.38 -10.05
CA ALA A 247 11.91 17.88 -9.16
C ALA A 247 11.37 16.83 -8.20
N GLU A 248 12.23 15.86 -7.91
CA GLU A 248 12.03 14.84 -6.89
C GLU A 248 13.06 15.06 -5.77
N VAL A 249 12.59 15.14 -4.53
CA VAL A 249 13.43 15.35 -3.35
C VAL A 249 13.00 14.40 -2.25
N ILE A 250 13.99 13.86 -1.54
CA ILE A 250 13.79 13.01 -0.37
C ILE A 250 14.48 13.67 0.82
N GLY A 251 13.80 13.71 1.95
CA GLY A 251 14.37 14.24 3.17
C GLY A 251 13.55 13.94 4.40
N GLN A 252 14.04 14.44 5.52
CA GLN A 252 13.34 14.46 6.78
C GLN A 252 12.41 15.67 6.87
N VAL A 253 11.20 15.44 7.36
CA VAL A 253 10.25 16.51 7.67
C VAL A 253 10.72 17.31 8.88
N ARG A 254 10.92 18.61 8.71
CA ARG A 254 11.26 19.56 9.78
C ARG A 254 10.18 20.64 9.89
N PRO A 255 9.80 21.04 11.11
CA PRO A 255 8.74 22.00 11.32
C PRO A 255 9.24 23.40 10.94
N LEU A 256 8.54 24.08 10.03
CA LEU A 256 8.77 25.50 9.78
C LEU A 256 8.25 26.35 10.95
N ARG A 257 7.14 25.89 11.54
CA ARG A 257 6.46 26.42 12.71
C ARG A 257 5.97 25.25 13.55
N GLN A 258 5.63 25.50 14.81
CA GLN A 258 5.03 24.47 15.66
C GLN A 258 3.72 23.98 15.02
N PRO A 259 3.61 22.70 14.63
CA PRO A 259 2.38 22.18 14.05
C PRO A 259 1.23 22.24 15.06
N PRO A 260 0.01 22.56 14.64
CA PRO A 260 -1.15 22.56 15.53
C PRO A 260 -1.46 21.13 16.03
N THR A 261 -2.02 21.04 17.23
CA THR A 261 -2.61 19.78 17.71
C THR A 261 -3.83 19.45 16.87
N VAL A 262 -3.83 18.28 16.25
CA VAL A 262 -4.96 17.75 15.48
C VAL A 262 -5.99 17.22 16.46
N ILE A 263 -7.24 17.67 16.32
CA ILE A 263 -8.38 17.21 17.11
C ILE A 263 -9.35 16.50 16.15
N VAL A 264 -9.50 15.19 16.30
CA VAL A 264 -10.30 14.35 15.41
C VAL A 264 -11.79 14.44 15.78
N ASP A 265 -12.65 14.72 14.79
CA ASP A 265 -14.11 14.84 14.95
C ASP A 265 -14.51 15.81 16.09
N ASN A 266 -13.70 16.85 16.33
CA ASN A 266 -13.84 17.82 17.43
C ASN A 266 -13.91 17.19 18.83
N ASP A 267 -13.33 16.01 19.02
CA ASP A 267 -13.25 15.31 20.29
C ASP A 267 -11.86 15.49 20.92
N PRO A 268 -11.72 16.25 22.03
CA PRO A 268 -10.43 16.46 22.68
C PRO A 268 -9.79 15.18 23.25
N SER A 269 -10.51 14.06 23.33
CA SER A 269 -9.93 12.76 23.67
C SER A 269 -9.20 12.09 22.49
N LYS A 270 -9.42 12.56 21.26
CA LYS A 270 -8.84 12.01 20.03
C LYS A 270 -7.93 13.05 19.41
N THR A 271 -6.70 13.11 19.92
CA THR A 271 -5.73 14.10 19.49
C THR A 271 -4.43 13.47 19.02
N ALA A 272 -3.74 14.21 18.14
CA ALA A 272 -2.38 13.89 17.72
C ALA A 272 -1.60 15.19 17.56
N GLU A 273 -0.32 15.16 17.87
CA GLU A 273 0.58 16.32 17.80
C GLU A 273 1.65 16.11 16.74
N GLY A 274 2.25 17.22 16.29
CA GLY A 274 3.42 17.19 15.40
C GLY A 274 3.12 16.74 13.97
N LEU A 275 1.87 16.79 13.50
CA LEU A 275 1.50 16.45 12.13
C LEU A 275 1.53 17.69 11.25
N VAL A 276 2.35 17.66 10.19
CA VAL A 276 2.42 18.74 9.18
C VAL A 276 1.44 18.53 8.04
N VAL A 277 1.09 17.27 7.75
CA VAL A 277 0.05 16.90 6.79
C VAL A 277 -0.76 15.80 7.44
N TRP A 278 -2.07 15.91 7.45
CA TRP A 278 -2.93 14.90 8.05
C TRP A 278 -4.30 14.84 7.38
N ASN A 279 -4.94 13.68 7.52
CA ASN A 279 -6.35 13.54 7.25
C ASN A 279 -6.94 12.52 8.23
N TRP A 280 -8.17 12.74 8.66
CA TRP A 280 -8.92 11.75 9.41
C TRP A 280 -10.22 11.40 8.72
N LEU A 281 -10.67 10.17 8.95
CA LEU A 281 -11.91 9.62 8.42
C LEU A 281 -12.70 8.98 9.56
N TYR A 282 -13.94 9.42 9.73
CA TYR A 282 -14.94 8.79 10.56
C TYR A 282 -15.87 7.94 9.69
N ASP A 283 -15.85 6.63 9.93
CA ASP A 283 -16.76 5.69 9.30
C ASP A 283 -17.51 4.84 10.33
N VAL A 284 -18.67 4.35 9.92
CA VAL A 284 -19.52 3.48 10.74
C VAL A 284 -19.76 2.16 10.05
N HIS A 285 -19.73 1.08 10.82
CA HIS A 285 -20.04 -0.24 10.35
C HIS A 285 -21.55 -0.45 10.43
N ILE A 286 -22.19 -0.63 9.27
CA ILE A 286 -23.64 -0.75 9.16
C ILE A 286 -24.02 -2.18 8.77
N GLU A 287 -25.01 -2.70 9.47
CA GLU A 287 -25.75 -3.90 9.09
C GLU A 287 -27.12 -3.51 8.51
N GLU A 288 -27.34 -3.83 7.24
CA GLU A 288 -28.61 -3.61 6.57
C GLU A 288 -29.23 -4.93 6.16
N THR A 289 -30.51 -5.07 6.47
CA THR A 289 -31.32 -6.16 5.94
C THR A 289 -32.07 -5.68 4.71
N TYR A 290 -31.97 -6.43 3.61
CA TYR A 290 -32.72 -6.17 2.39
C TYR A 290 -33.41 -7.44 1.89
N ILE A 291 -34.38 -7.26 1.01
CA ILE A 291 -35.04 -8.35 0.31
C ILE A 291 -34.36 -8.49 -1.04
N ASN A 292 -33.78 -9.66 -1.32
CA ASN A 292 -33.12 -9.92 -2.59
C ASN A 292 -34.15 -10.04 -3.73
N SER A 293 -33.68 -10.14 -4.97
CA SER A 293 -34.55 -10.30 -6.15
C SER A 293 -35.40 -11.57 -6.13
N LYS A 294 -35.08 -12.54 -5.26
CA LYS A 294 -35.82 -13.78 -5.04
C LYS A 294 -36.84 -13.69 -3.90
N GLY A 295 -36.98 -12.53 -3.25
CA GLY A 295 -37.90 -12.35 -2.12
C GLY A 295 -37.35 -12.82 -0.77
N GLU A 296 -36.08 -13.22 -0.69
CA GLU A 296 -35.44 -13.73 0.52
C GLU A 296 -34.79 -12.58 1.30
N ARG A 297 -34.75 -12.74 2.63
CA ARG A 297 -34.19 -11.73 3.54
C ARG A 297 -32.70 -11.97 3.70
N GLU A 298 -31.89 -11.06 3.18
CA GLU A 298 -30.43 -11.11 3.28
C GLU A 298 -29.87 -9.96 4.15
N THR A 299 -28.71 -10.21 4.75
CA THR A 299 -28.01 -9.21 5.56
C THR A 299 -26.68 -8.87 4.90
N ARG A 300 -26.45 -7.59 4.63
CA ARG A 300 -25.15 -7.08 4.21
C ARG A 300 -24.52 -6.23 5.29
N ARG A 301 -23.20 -6.31 5.38
CA ARG A 301 -22.38 -5.52 6.28
C ARG A 301 -21.37 -4.72 5.48
N TYR A 302 -21.27 -3.43 5.76
CA TYR A 302 -20.33 -2.55 5.07
C TYR A 302 -19.99 -1.35 5.93
N TRP A 303 -18.83 -0.76 5.65
CA TRP A 303 -18.42 0.52 6.22
C TRP A 303 -18.99 1.67 5.40
N ARG A 304 -19.55 2.67 6.07
CA ARG A 304 -20.02 3.91 5.46
C ARG A 304 -19.22 5.07 6.04
N GLU A 305 -18.58 5.84 5.17
CA GLU A 305 -17.98 7.13 5.51
C GLU A 305 -19.07 8.12 5.94
N ILE A 306 -18.81 8.82 7.04
CA ILE A 306 -19.72 9.80 7.64
C ILE A 306 -19.15 11.20 7.63
N ASP A 307 -17.87 11.33 7.99
CA ASP A 307 -17.20 12.62 8.06
C ASP A 307 -15.70 12.44 7.85
N SER A 308 -15.06 13.48 7.33
CA SER A 308 -13.63 13.49 7.12
C SER A 308 -13.12 14.92 7.09
N GLU A 309 -11.87 15.10 7.48
CA GLU A 309 -11.20 16.40 7.45
C GLU A 309 -9.71 16.17 7.18
N SER A 310 -9.07 17.17 6.59
CA SER A 310 -7.64 17.19 6.32
C SER A 310 -7.06 18.54 6.71
N GLY A 311 -5.77 18.54 7.06
CA GLY A 311 -5.03 19.75 7.33
C GLY A 311 -3.61 19.68 6.79
N ASP A 312 -3.10 20.86 6.43
CA ASP A 312 -1.84 21.07 5.77
C ASP A 312 -1.12 22.25 6.44
N GLU A 313 0.14 22.05 6.82
CA GLU A 313 1.03 23.08 7.35
C GLU A 313 2.34 23.02 6.55
N SER A 314 2.80 24.17 6.06
CA SER A 314 4.07 24.27 5.33
C SER A 314 5.23 23.77 6.20
N PHE A 315 6.10 22.96 5.62
CA PHE A 315 7.21 22.33 6.32
C PHE A 315 8.50 22.39 5.50
N ILE A 316 9.62 22.03 6.14
CA ILE A 316 10.91 21.90 5.48
C ILE A 316 11.19 20.42 5.22
N THR A 317 11.48 20.06 3.97
CA THR A 317 12.13 18.79 3.65
C THR A 317 13.63 18.99 3.67
N HIS A 318 14.34 18.21 4.49
CA HIS A 318 15.79 18.32 4.67
C HIS A 318 16.52 17.03 4.32
N ASP A 319 17.40 17.07 3.34
CA ASP A 319 18.14 15.89 2.86
C ASP A 319 19.54 15.76 3.50
N GLY A 320 19.87 16.64 4.43
CA GLY A 320 21.19 16.78 5.06
C GLY A 320 22.14 17.72 4.32
N THR A 321 21.92 17.96 3.03
CA THR A 321 22.66 18.97 2.25
C THR A 321 22.04 20.37 2.36
N GLY A 322 20.76 20.45 2.68
CA GLY A 322 20.05 21.68 3.01
C GLY A 322 18.55 21.43 3.15
N GLY A 323 17.84 22.48 3.55
CA GLY A 323 16.38 22.47 3.68
C GLY A 323 15.69 23.18 2.53
N MET A 324 14.47 22.77 2.22
CA MET A 324 13.61 23.44 1.25
C MET A 324 12.15 23.41 1.73
N VAL A 325 11.43 24.51 1.48
CA VAL A 325 10.01 24.61 1.83
C VAL A 325 9.17 23.72 0.92
N VAL A 326 8.22 23.03 1.51
CA VAL A 326 7.14 22.31 0.82
C VAL A 326 5.82 22.96 1.18
N GLU A 327 4.99 23.20 0.18
CA GLU A 327 3.65 23.79 0.32
C GLU A 327 2.56 22.72 0.12
N PRO A 328 2.25 21.91 1.16
CA PRO A 328 1.39 20.74 1.00
C PRO A 328 -0.04 21.08 0.56
N GLU A 329 -0.56 22.26 0.90
CA GLU A 329 -1.89 22.72 0.46
C GLU A 329 -2.01 22.72 -1.08
N SER A 330 -0.90 22.98 -1.80
CA SER A 330 -0.89 23.00 -3.26
C SER A 330 -0.94 21.62 -3.91
N PHE A 331 -0.79 20.53 -3.15
CA PHE A 331 -0.76 19.16 -3.67
C PHE A 331 -2.14 18.52 -3.62
N SER A 332 -2.61 18.05 -4.77
CA SER A 332 -3.85 17.27 -4.88
C SER A 332 -3.69 15.81 -4.42
N ARG A 333 -2.45 15.28 -4.41
CA ARG A 333 -2.14 13.89 -4.09
C ARG A 333 -1.17 13.81 -2.92
N LYS A 334 -1.61 13.15 -1.85
CA LYS A 334 -0.86 12.93 -0.61
C LYS A 334 -1.03 11.46 -0.20
N GLU A 335 0.05 10.70 -0.18
CA GLU A 335 0.06 9.32 0.26
C GLU A 335 0.79 9.20 1.60
N LEU A 336 0.01 9.03 2.66
CA LEU A 336 0.50 9.02 4.04
C LEU A 336 0.71 7.58 4.58
N GLY A 337 0.42 6.57 3.76
CA GLY A 337 0.52 5.16 4.13
C GLY A 337 -0.67 4.65 4.94
N GLN A 338 -0.39 3.83 5.95
CA GLN A 338 -1.39 3.29 6.87
C GLN A 338 -1.82 4.32 7.94
N PRO A 339 -3.01 4.15 8.56
CA PRO A 339 -3.42 5.02 9.66
C PRO A 339 -2.42 4.94 10.83
N ILE A 340 -2.01 6.09 11.35
CA ILE A 340 -1.09 6.17 12.50
C ILE A 340 -1.82 5.92 13.84
N ILE A 341 -3.12 6.25 13.91
CA ILE A 341 -3.97 5.98 15.06
C ILE A 341 -5.37 5.61 14.55
N THR A 342 -5.97 4.59 15.14
CA THR A 342 -7.37 4.21 14.91
C THR A 342 -8.11 4.12 16.22
N TRP A 343 -9.13 4.94 16.40
CA TRP A 343 -10.07 4.83 17.51
C TRP A 343 -11.29 4.03 17.04
N SER A 344 -11.80 3.14 17.87
CA SER A 344 -13.09 2.48 17.61
C SER A 344 -13.92 2.32 18.88
N CYS A 345 -15.24 2.29 18.73
CA CYS A 345 -16.15 1.95 19.82
C CYS A 345 -17.46 1.36 19.30
N SER A 346 -18.16 0.64 20.17
CA SER A 346 -19.49 0.11 19.82
C SER A 346 -20.54 1.23 19.72
N ASN A 347 -21.56 1.05 18.88
CA ASN A 347 -22.67 2.01 18.77
C ASN A 347 -23.42 2.24 20.09
N ALA A 348 -23.56 1.20 20.91
CA ALA A 348 -24.19 1.32 22.23
C ALA A 348 -23.43 2.32 23.13
N SER A 349 -22.10 2.30 23.04
CA SER A 349 -21.21 3.16 23.82
C SER A 349 -21.12 4.57 23.23
N TYR A 350 -21.13 4.70 21.91
CA TYR A 350 -21.22 6.00 21.25
C TYR A 350 -22.52 6.75 21.62
N ARG A 351 -23.65 6.05 21.69
CA ARG A 351 -24.93 6.65 22.11
C ARG A 351 -24.90 7.23 23.53
N GLN A 352 -24.14 6.61 24.45
CA GLN A 352 -23.93 7.14 25.80
C GLN A 352 -23.05 8.40 25.79
N LEU A 353 -22.06 8.47 24.89
CA LEU A 353 -21.21 9.67 24.70
C LEU A 353 -21.99 10.85 24.10
N ARG A 354 -22.98 10.57 23.24
CA ARG A 354 -23.88 11.59 22.65
C ARG A 354 -24.67 12.38 23.70
N GLU A 355 -24.91 11.80 24.87
CA GLU A 355 -25.63 12.49 25.96
C GLU A 355 -24.71 13.39 26.80
N ILE A 356 -23.39 13.26 26.66
CA ILE A 356 -22.38 13.98 27.46
C ILE A 356 -21.70 15.10 26.65
N ASN A 357 -21.56 14.94 25.32
CA ASN A 357 -20.96 15.95 24.43
C ASN A 357 -22.00 16.57 23.49
N LEU A 358 -22.27 17.86 23.71
CA LEU A 358 -23.45 18.59 23.26
C LEU A 358 -23.28 19.32 21.91
N TRP A 359 -22.58 18.75 20.92
CA TRP A 359 -22.47 19.38 19.60
C TRP A 359 -22.54 18.40 18.41
N ARG A 360 -23.46 18.71 17.48
CA ARG A 360 -23.71 18.14 16.14
C ARG A 360 -23.90 16.60 16.02
N ALA A 361 -25.11 16.08 16.25
CA ALA A 361 -25.53 14.84 15.57
C ALA A 361 -27.05 14.60 15.55
N VAL A 362 -27.76 15.30 14.66
CA VAL A 362 -28.76 14.60 13.83
C VAL A 362 -28.00 14.13 12.58
N ARG A 363 -27.01 13.23 12.76
CA ARG A 363 -26.34 12.57 11.63
C ARG A 363 -27.21 11.35 11.27
N THR A 364 -27.84 11.39 10.10
CA THR A 364 -28.71 10.31 9.63
C THR A 364 -27.83 9.24 8.98
N TYR A 365 -27.56 8.15 9.69
CA TYR A 365 -26.67 7.07 9.25
C TYR A 365 -27.27 6.17 8.14
N GLY A 366 -28.48 6.47 7.67
CA GLY A 366 -29.28 5.63 6.77
C GLY A 366 -30.24 4.69 7.52
N SER A 367 -30.80 3.72 6.80
CA SER A 367 -31.83 2.79 7.32
C SER A 367 -31.27 1.55 8.04
N GLY A 368 -29.95 1.36 8.05
CA GLY A 368 -29.30 0.22 8.68
C GLY A 368 -29.04 0.37 10.18
N ARG A 369 -28.76 -0.76 10.83
CA ARG A 369 -28.32 -0.82 12.23
C ARG A 369 -26.82 -0.54 12.29
N VAL A 370 -26.43 0.52 12.98
CA VAL A 370 -25.00 0.82 13.25
C VAL A 370 -24.47 -0.14 14.31
N LEU A 371 -23.35 -0.80 14.01
CA LEU A 371 -22.65 -1.75 14.88
C LEU A 371 -21.50 -1.08 15.64
N GLU A 372 -20.65 -0.38 14.89
CA GLU A 372 -19.36 0.12 15.34
C GLU A 372 -19.08 1.48 14.71
N HIS A 373 -18.40 2.32 15.48
CA HIS A 373 -17.86 3.60 15.06
C HIS A 373 -16.34 3.50 15.00
N ARG A 374 -15.73 4.06 13.97
CA ARG A 374 -14.28 4.04 13.80
C ARG A 374 -13.79 5.37 13.24
N TRP A 375 -12.73 5.88 13.85
CA TRP A 375 -12.00 7.06 13.41
C TRP A 375 -10.58 6.63 13.06
N ARG A 376 -10.13 6.97 11.87
CA ARG A 376 -8.78 6.65 11.38
C ARG A 376 -8.06 7.95 11.09
N LEU A 377 -6.86 8.11 11.62
CA LEU A 377 -6.00 9.25 11.37
C LEU A 377 -4.77 8.81 10.59
N TRP A 378 -4.48 9.50 9.50
CA TRP A 378 -3.24 9.41 8.75
C TRP A 378 -2.48 10.72 8.93
N GLY A 379 -1.15 10.64 8.95
CA GLY A 379 -0.34 11.81 9.16
C GLY A 379 1.09 11.64 8.66
N LEU A 380 1.66 12.75 8.21
CA LEU A 380 3.09 12.97 8.07
C LEU A 380 3.56 13.77 9.30
N SER A 381 4.35 13.13 10.15
CA SER A 381 4.84 13.72 11.39
C SER A 381 6.18 14.43 11.19
N VAL A 382 6.48 15.40 12.06
CA VAL A 382 7.84 15.92 12.19
C VAL A 382 8.81 14.76 12.44
N GLY A 383 9.91 14.74 11.70
CA GLY A 383 10.93 13.69 11.76
C GLY A 383 10.71 12.53 10.79
N ASP A 384 9.51 12.36 10.22
CA ASP A 384 9.24 11.27 9.27
C ASP A 384 10.05 11.44 7.97
N PRO A 385 10.34 10.33 7.26
CA PRO A 385 10.84 10.38 5.90
C PRO A 385 9.75 10.88 4.96
N CYS A 386 10.11 11.79 4.06
CA CYS A 386 9.21 12.32 3.05
C CYS A 386 9.90 12.40 1.69
N MET A 387 9.20 11.87 0.70
CA MET A 387 9.52 11.99 -0.72
C MET A 387 8.50 12.94 -1.35
N VAL A 388 8.98 13.92 -2.11
CA VAL A 388 8.13 14.94 -2.74
C VAL A 388 8.46 15.02 -4.22
N HIS A 389 7.44 14.82 -5.04
CA HIS A 389 7.47 15.09 -6.48
C HIS A 389 6.75 16.42 -6.68
N GLY A 390 7.48 17.49 -6.93
CA GLY A 390 6.91 18.84 -6.96
C GLY A 390 7.54 19.72 -8.02
N SER A 391 6.87 20.82 -8.31
CA SER A 391 7.43 21.89 -9.14
C SER A 391 8.26 22.82 -8.26
N ALA A 392 9.58 22.74 -8.40
CA ALA A 392 10.55 23.62 -7.75
C ALA A 392 10.47 25.02 -8.35
N THR A 393 9.97 25.98 -7.57
CA THR A 393 9.70 27.35 -8.02
C THR A 393 10.39 28.36 -7.10
N THR A 394 10.92 29.44 -7.70
CA THR A 394 11.49 30.55 -6.94
C THR A 394 10.41 31.25 -6.11
N LEU A 395 10.70 31.44 -4.82
CA LEU A 395 9.83 32.14 -3.90
C LEU A 395 9.75 33.63 -4.24
N THR A 396 8.54 34.19 -4.10
CA THR A 396 8.37 35.64 -4.05
C THR A 396 9.00 36.21 -2.78
N GLU A 397 9.42 37.48 -2.79
CA GLU A 397 10.01 38.12 -1.60
C GLU A 397 9.08 38.06 -0.37
N LYS A 398 7.77 38.18 -0.60
CA LYS A 398 6.75 38.07 0.46
C LYS A 398 6.71 36.66 1.06
N ALA A 399 6.72 35.63 0.23
CA ALA A 399 6.71 34.24 0.67
C ALA A 399 8.01 33.89 1.41
N ALA A 400 9.16 34.25 0.84
CA ALA A 400 10.46 34.07 1.48
C ALA A 400 10.51 34.69 2.89
N LYS A 401 9.99 35.92 3.05
CA LYS A 401 9.90 36.58 4.36
C LYS A 401 8.94 35.84 5.32
N ASN A 402 7.81 35.32 4.82
CA ASN A 402 6.85 34.56 5.63
C ASN A 402 7.44 33.26 6.19
N TYR A 403 8.31 32.61 5.42
CA TYR A 403 9.02 31.40 5.83
C TYR A 403 10.30 31.67 6.62
N GLY A 404 10.57 32.94 6.95
CA GLY A 404 11.74 33.32 7.74
C GLY A 404 13.07 33.26 6.99
N VAL A 405 13.05 33.24 5.65
CA VAL A 405 14.27 33.23 4.83
C VAL A 405 15.00 34.57 4.96
N VAL A 406 16.29 34.50 5.31
CA VAL A 406 17.17 35.66 5.48
C VAL A 406 18.25 35.71 4.40
N LYS A 407 18.88 36.89 4.20
CA LYS A 407 19.91 37.08 3.17
C LYS A 407 21.14 36.16 3.33
N LYS A 408 21.45 35.75 4.56
CA LYS A 408 22.57 34.84 4.88
C LYS A 408 22.28 33.37 4.53
N ASP A 409 21.01 33.03 4.27
CA ASP A 409 20.64 31.65 3.95
C ASP A 409 21.17 31.22 2.58
N PRO A 410 21.43 29.91 2.41
CA PRO A 410 21.95 29.38 1.18
C PRO A 410 20.92 29.49 0.03
N PRO A 411 21.35 29.43 -1.25
CA PRO A 411 20.46 29.68 -2.38
C PRO A 411 19.20 28.80 -2.46
N ASN A 412 19.27 27.56 -1.97
CA ASN A 412 18.13 26.63 -1.91
C ASN A 412 16.96 27.15 -1.06
N SER A 413 17.19 28.04 -0.09
CA SER A 413 16.13 28.63 0.73
C SER A 413 15.16 29.52 -0.06
N ARG A 414 15.53 29.90 -1.29
CA ARG A 414 14.74 30.78 -2.17
C ARG A 414 13.87 29.99 -3.14
N ILE A 415 13.85 28.67 -3.01
CA ILE A 415 13.06 27.75 -3.84
C ILE A 415 12.10 27.01 -2.91
N ALA A 416 10.90 26.70 -3.40
CA ALA A 416 9.94 25.85 -2.71
C ALA A 416 9.30 24.87 -3.68
N LEU A 417 8.81 23.74 -3.16
CA LEU A 417 8.07 22.74 -3.90
C LEU A 417 6.57 23.00 -3.83
N PHE A 418 5.94 23.03 -5.00
CA PHE A 418 4.50 23.17 -5.18
C PHE A 418 3.91 21.97 -5.93
N GLY A 419 2.64 21.68 -5.68
CA GLY A 419 1.88 20.59 -6.29
C GLY A 419 1.23 20.94 -7.63
N THR A 420 1.96 21.62 -8.51
CA THR A 420 1.48 21.95 -9.86
C THR A 420 1.93 20.88 -10.85
N ASP A 421 0.97 20.14 -11.41
CA ASP A 421 1.23 19.09 -12.39
C ASP A 421 1.80 19.63 -13.70
N SER A 422 2.71 18.86 -14.29
CA SER A 422 3.23 19.08 -15.63
C SER A 422 2.78 17.96 -16.57
N GLU A 423 3.05 18.10 -17.87
CA GLU A 423 2.85 16.99 -18.82
C GLU A 423 3.78 15.79 -18.53
N ALA A 424 4.91 16.04 -17.87
CA ALA A 424 5.95 15.05 -17.63
C ALA A 424 5.86 14.40 -16.24
N MET A 425 5.26 15.05 -15.24
CA MET A 425 5.25 14.58 -13.87
C MET A 425 3.96 14.95 -13.12
N ASN A 426 3.35 13.94 -12.51
CA ASN A 426 2.27 14.15 -11.55
C ASN A 426 2.85 14.48 -10.17
N THR A 427 2.51 15.65 -9.64
CA THR A 427 3.02 16.08 -8.34
C THR A 427 2.35 15.34 -7.18
N LYS A 428 3.12 15.01 -6.15
CA LYS A 428 2.65 14.19 -5.03
C LYS A 428 3.57 14.32 -3.82
N ILE A 429 2.98 14.27 -2.63
CA ILE A 429 3.71 14.06 -1.38
C ILE A 429 3.53 12.61 -0.95
N TRP A 430 4.62 11.95 -0.59
CA TRP A 430 4.60 10.58 -0.10
C TRP A 430 5.42 10.48 1.19
N ARG A 431 4.85 9.85 2.21
CA ARG A 431 5.58 9.41 3.40
C ARG A 431 6.42 8.18 3.07
N GLY A 432 7.71 8.23 3.39
CA GLY A 432 8.70 7.21 3.02
C GLY A 432 9.89 7.77 2.27
N SER A 433 10.90 6.93 2.06
CA SER A 433 12.04 7.18 1.17
C SER A 433 11.93 6.34 -0.10
N GLU A 434 12.80 6.58 -1.09
CA GLU A 434 12.85 5.74 -2.30
C GLU A 434 13.09 4.27 -1.95
N LEU A 435 13.91 4.03 -0.91
CA LEU A 435 14.21 2.68 -0.43
C LEU A 435 12.96 1.95 0.07
N THR A 436 12.18 2.59 0.94
CA THR A 436 10.94 1.97 1.45
C THR A 436 9.87 1.84 0.38
N ASN A 437 9.81 2.80 -0.54
CA ASN A 437 8.82 2.82 -1.61
C ASN A 437 9.09 1.71 -2.62
N VAL A 438 10.35 1.51 -3.04
CA VAL A 438 10.72 0.42 -3.95
C VAL A 438 10.60 -0.95 -3.27
N ALA A 439 10.83 -1.05 -1.96
CA ALA A 439 10.59 -2.30 -1.23
C ALA A 439 9.13 -2.76 -1.22
N LEU A 440 8.19 -1.83 -1.41
CA LEU A 440 6.76 -2.07 -1.52
C LEU A 440 6.28 -2.16 -2.98
N ALA A 441 7.12 -1.78 -3.96
CA ALA A 441 6.77 -1.86 -5.36
C ALA A 441 6.71 -3.31 -5.85
N GLU A 442 5.65 -3.64 -6.58
CA GLU A 442 5.52 -4.92 -7.28
C GLU A 442 6.23 -4.87 -8.64
N SER A 443 6.67 -6.02 -9.15
CA SER A 443 7.25 -6.10 -10.49
C SER A 443 6.22 -5.71 -11.56
N ALA A 444 6.57 -4.70 -12.36
CA ALA A 444 5.77 -4.31 -13.51
C ALA A 444 5.68 -5.45 -14.54
N PHE A 445 6.75 -6.24 -14.70
CA PHE A 445 6.77 -7.37 -15.62
C PHE A 445 5.77 -8.45 -15.18
N GLU A 446 5.70 -8.76 -13.89
CA GLU A 446 4.79 -9.79 -13.36
C GLU A 446 3.33 -9.38 -13.36
N THR A 447 3.04 -8.12 -13.04
CA THR A 447 1.65 -7.62 -12.99
C THR A 447 1.07 -7.34 -14.37
N THR A 448 1.92 -7.24 -15.41
CA THR A 448 1.53 -6.76 -16.73
C THR A 448 1.79 -7.78 -17.83
N VAL A 449 3.04 -8.22 -17.96
CA VAL A 449 3.49 -9.00 -19.10
C VAL A 449 3.09 -10.46 -18.92
N ILE A 450 3.28 -11.03 -17.73
CA ILE A 450 2.94 -12.43 -17.46
C ILE A 450 1.44 -12.72 -17.69
N PRO A 451 0.48 -11.96 -17.12
CA PRO A 451 -0.95 -12.20 -17.36
C PRO A 451 -1.36 -12.09 -18.83
N VAL A 452 -0.76 -11.16 -19.58
CA VAL A 452 -1.02 -11.01 -21.02
C VAL A 452 -0.47 -12.18 -21.81
N ILE A 453 0.76 -12.63 -21.54
CA ILE A 453 1.34 -13.82 -22.18
C ILE A 453 0.49 -15.06 -21.87
N MET A 454 0.06 -15.21 -20.62
CA MET A 454 -0.82 -16.30 -20.19
C MET A 454 -2.17 -16.26 -20.92
N MET A 455 -2.76 -15.07 -21.10
CA MET A 455 -3.99 -14.91 -21.85
C MET A 455 -3.82 -15.30 -23.32
N LEU A 456 -2.73 -14.90 -23.96
CA LEU A 456 -2.44 -15.28 -25.34
C LEU A 456 -2.24 -16.80 -25.45
N PHE A 457 -1.44 -17.39 -24.56
CA PHE A 457 -1.23 -18.83 -24.51
C PHE A 457 -2.53 -19.61 -24.32
N ALA A 458 -3.34 -19.22 -23.32
CA ALA A 458 -4.63 -19.84 -23.05
C ALA A 458 -5.56 -19.72 -24.26
N THR A 459 -5.63 -18.56 -24.90
CA THR A 459 -6.43 -18.35 -26.11
C THR A 459 -5.98 -19.28 -27.25
N THR A 460 -4.67 -19.37 -27.51
CA THR A 460 -4.14 -20.27 -28.55
C THR A 460 -4.43 -21.73 -28.24
N ALA A 461 -4.13 -22.19 -27.02
CA ALA A 461 -4.40 -23.55 -26.58
C ALA A 461 -5.89 -23.88 -26.71
N SER A 462 -6.74 -22.94 -26.33
CA SER A 462 -8.20 -23.06 -26.39
C SER A 462 -8.71 -23.22 -27.82
N ILE A 463 -8.24 -22.38 -28.75
CA ILE A 463 -8.59 -22.49 -30.18
C ILE A 463 -8.13 -23.83 -30.73
N THR A 464 -6.91 -24.27 -30.42
CA THR A 464 -6.39 -25.57 -30.89
C THR A 464 -7.24 -26.72 -30.38
N CYS A 465 -7.61 -26.73 -29.09
CA CYS A 465 -8.43 -27.79 -28.52
C CYS A 465 -9.87 -27.77 -29.06
N TYR A 466 -10.47 -26.57 -29.22
CA TYR A 466 -11.81 -26.40 -29.79
C TYR A 466 -11.90 -26.87 -31.26
N LEU A 467 -10.81 -26.79 -32.02
CA LEU A 467 -10.77 -27.28 -33.40
C LEU A 467 -10.45 -28.79 -33.49
N ALA A 468 -9.88 -29.37 -32.44
CA ALA A 468 -9.50 -30.78 -32.38
C ALA A 468 -10.61 -31.70 -31.83
N LEU A 469 -11.54 -31.13 -31.06
CA LEU A 469 -12.72 -31.78 -30.47
C LEU A 469 -13.98 -31.31 -31.23
#